data_AF-A0A842TBP3-F1
#
_entry.id   AF-A0A842TBP3-F1
#
_cell.length_a   1.000
_cell.length_b   1.000
_cell.length_c   1.000
_cell.angle_alpha   90.00
_cell.angle_beta   90.00
_cell.angle_gamma   90.00
#
_symmetry.space_group_name_H-M   'P 1'
#
loop_
_entity.id
_entity.type
_entity.pdbx_description
1 polymer ?
#
loop_
_entity_poly.entity_id
_entity_poly.type
_entity_poly.pdbx_seq_one_letter_code
_entity_poly.pdbx_strand_id
1 'polypeptide(L)'
;MTKKPRYITVGQIDATGVRGPHEKELEDISKAKHKLFVNTDKETIEKIIREDIGGVIENIGFSEDWTITKEMFPEVNIHMAYSYLGDEFGMGIEAEFQFLFSGERVHWVPGEDSATYIDIIMDFIERQIKGKEPFEKKYDQKTELMEKVLKQRKDPFKLLTPEDQKPLEEFLGAKVWKTTTGWRFKKEVFPEIYIEIIYNESQNELDISYSGENLEKIGSYHIELVGIFFLNHILRYITIQNQDKELPDICYMMFSRMLTKEKEWIHRKI
;
A
#
# COMPACT_ATOMS: atom_id res chain seq x y z
N MET A 1 -7.86 -11.61 27.25
CA MET A 1 -8.67 -11.80 26.04
C MET A 1 -8.15 -10.81 25.01
N THR A 2 -7.43 -11.29 24.01
CA THR A 2 -7.03 -10.49 22.85
C THR A 2 -8.28 -10.07 22.09
N LYS A 3 -8.46 -8.77 21.87
CA LYS A 3 -9.59 -8.23 21.11
C LYS A 3 -9.48 -8.79 19.68
N LYS A 4 -10.52 -9.46 19.18
CA LYS A 4 -10.52 -9.95 17.79
C LYS A 4 -10.25 -8.76 16.84
N PRO A 5 -9.41 -8.93 15.80
CA PRO A 5 -9.19 -7.88 14.82
C PRO A 5 -10.52 -7.46 14.20
N ARG A 6 -10.73 -6.16 14.04
CA ARG A 6 -11.87 -5.64 13.29
C ARG A 6 -11.49 -5.59 11.82
N TYR A 7 -12.09 -6.47 11.03
CA TYR A 7 -11.94 -6.47 9.57
C TYR A 7 -12.96 -5.51 8.94
N ILE A 8 -12.52 -4.78 7.92
CA ILE A 8 -13.35 -3.88 7.12
C ILE A 8 -13.12 -4.09 5.62
N THR A 9 -14.06 -3.66 4.78
CA THR A 9 -13.93 -3.67 3.31
C THR A 9 -13.48 -2.31 2.79
N VAL A 10 -13.03 -2.26 1.53
CA VAL A 10 -12.67 -0.98 0.87
C VAL A 10 -13.85 -0.01 0.79
N GLY A 11 -15.08 -0.51 0.60
CA GLY A 11 -16.29 0.33 0.59
C GLY A 11 -16.52 1.05 1.93
N GLN A 12 -16.12 0.44 3.05
CA GLN A 12 -16.15 1.10 4.35
C GLN A 12 -15.07 2.18 4.47
N ILE A 13 -13.86 1.95 3.95
CA ILE A 13 -12.77 2.95 3.88
C ILE A 13 -13.17 4.16 3.02
N ASP A 14 -13.85 3.92 1.91
CA ASP A 14 -14.36 4.96 1.01
C ASP A 14 -15.59 5.69 1.56
N ALA A 15 -16.14 5.23 2.69
CA ALA A 15 -17.39 5.71 3.28
C ALA A 15 -18.58 5.69 2.29
N THR A 16 -18.59 4.72 1.37
CA THR A 16 -19.68 4.53 0.40
C THR A 16 -20.67 3.50 0.94
N GLY A 17 -21.94 3.90 1.09
CA GLY A 17 -23.03 2.98 1.49
C GLY A 17 -23.55 2.07 0.37
N VAL A 18 -22.94 2.14 -0.81
CA VAL A 18 -23.25 1.39 -2.04
C VAL A 18 -21.93 0.96 -2.67
N ARG A 19 -21.93 -0.12 -3.47
CA ARG A 19 -20.76 -0.65 -4.19
C ARG A 19 -19.97 0.46 -4.88
N GLY A 20 -18.78 0.74 -4.34
CA GLY A 20 -17.91 1.82 -4.80
C GLY A 20 -17.04 1.40 -6.00
N PRO A 21 -16.37 2.35 -6.67
CA PRO A 21 -15.47 2.04 -7.80
C PRO A 21 -14.33 1.10 -7.39
N HIS A 22 -13.72 1.28 -6.22
CA HIS A 22 -12.62 0.42 -5.76
C HIS A 22 -13.10 -0.97 -5.32
N GLU A 23 -14.34 -1.09 -4.84
CA GLU A 23 -14.93 -2.41 -4.55
C GLU A 23 -15.11 -3.22 -5.83
N LYS A 24 -15.58 -2.57 -6.90
CA LYS A 24 -15.63 -3.18 -8.23
C LYS A 24 -14.26 -3.56 -8.77
N GLU A 25 -13.26 -2.69 -8.59
CA GLU A 25 -11.88 -2.96 -9.01
C GLU A 25 -11.32 -4.21 -8.33
N LEU A 26 -11.51 -4.35 -7.02
CA LEU A 26 -11.09 -5.55 -6.27
C LEU A 26 -11.82 -6.81 -6.74
N GLU A 27 -13.11 -6.74 -7.03
CA GLU A 27 -13.84 -7.88 -7.59
C GLU A 27 -13.36 -8.26 -8.99
N ASP A 28 -13.02 -7.27 -9.82
CA ASP A 28 -12.48 -7.51 -11.16
C ASP A 28 -11.06 -8.10 -11.09
N ILE A 29 -10.24 -7.69 -10.11
CA ILE A 29 -8.95 -8.34 -9.77
C ILE A 29 -9.18 -9.79 -9.35
N SER A 30 -10.11 -10.04 -8.43
CA SER A 30 -10.49 -11.40 -8.00
C SER A 30 -10.83 -12.27 -9.21
N LYS A 31 -11.76 -11.83 -10.06
CA LYS A 31 -12.18 -12.53 -11.29
C LYS A 31 -11.05 -12.77 -12.29
N ALA A 32 -10.13 -11.83 -12.43
CA ALA A 32 -9.01 -11.95 -13.36
C ALA A 32 -7.94 -12.93 -12.84
N LYS A 33 -7.74 -13.00 -11.53
CA LYS A 33 -6.56 -13.64 -10.93
C LYS A 33 -6.86 -14.95 -10.20
N HIS A 34 -8.07 -15.20 -9.71
CA HIS A 34 -8.37 -16.36 -8.86
C HIS A 34 -7.96 -17.72 -9.48
N LYS A 35 -8.19 -17.91 -10.80
CA LYS A 35 -7.86 -19.18 -11.50
C LYS A 35 -6.38 -19.52 -11.51
N LEU A 36 -5.52 -18.52 -11.33
CA LEU A 36 -4.08 -18.73 -11.20
C LEU A 36 -3.78 -19.63 -9.99
N PHE A 37 -4.50 -19.43 -8.89
CA PHE A 37 -4.26 -20.11 -7.62
C PHE A 37 -4.87 -21.51 -7.58
N VAL A 38 -5.92 -21.78 -8.37
CA VAL A 38 -6.50 -23.13 -8.52
C VAL A 38 -5.46 -24.14 -9.00
N ASN A 39 -4.60 -23.73 -9.94
CA ASN A 39 -3.63 -24.61 -10.59
C ASN A 39 -2.21 -24.51 -10.03
N THR A 40 -2.00 -23.69 -9.00
CA THR A 40 -0.68 -23.50 -8.39
C THR A 40 -0.63 -24.25 -7.08
N ASP A 41 0.43 -25.03 -6.88
CA ASP A 41 0.63 -25.75 -5.63
C ASP A 41 0.81 -24.77 -4.46
N LYS A 42 0.28 -25.16 -3.29
CA LYS A 42 0.30 -24.30 -2.12
C LYS A 42 1.71 -23.92 -1.71
N GLU A 43 2.66 -24.85 -1.77
CA GLU A 43 4.07 -24.62 -1.38
C GLU A 43 4.73 -23.51 -2.21
N THR A 44 4.50 -23.48 -3.53
CA THR A 44 4.93 -22.41 -4.42
C THR A 44 4.32 -21.08 -4.01
N ILE A 45 3.02 -21.05 -3.69
CA ILE A 45 2.36 -19.82 -3.20
C ILE A 45 3.01 -19.38 -1.88
N GLU A 46 3.15 -20.27 -0.88
CA GLU A 46 3.76 -19.90 0.41
C GLU A 46 5.19 -19.38 0.24
N LYS A 47 5.95 -19.97 -0.69
CA LYS A 47 7.30 -19.53 -1.02
C LYS A 47 7.31 -18.12 -1.59
N ILE A 48 6.50 -17.84 -2.61
CA ILE A 48 6.40 -16.49 -3.23
C ILE A 48 5.97 -15.46 -2.19
N ILE A 49 4.97 -15.80 -1.37
CA ILE A 49 4.45 -14.88 -0.35
C ILE A 49 5.51 -14.55 0.69
N ARG A 50 6.29 -15.53 1.15
CA ARG A 50 7.34 -15.33 2.14
C ARG A 50 8.56 -14.63 1.55
N GLU A 51 9.03 -15.07 0.40
CA GLU A 51 10.34 -14.68 -0.16
C GLU A 51 10.27 -13.47 -1.09
N ASP A 52 9.14 -13.22 -1.77
CA ASP A 52 9.02 -12.13 -2.75
C ASP A 52 8.04 -11.04 -2.32
N ILE A 53 6.97 -11.39 -1.59
CA ILE A 53 5.97 -10.42 -1.12
C ILE A 53 6.26 -9.94 0.30
N GLY A 54 6.88 -10.77 1.15
CA GLY A 54 7.08 -10.49 2.57
C GLY A 54 5.77 -10.45 3.35
N GLY A 55 4.82 -11.31 2.96
CA GLY A 55 3.57 -11.55 3.66
C GLY A 55 3.58 -12.89 4.40
N VAL A 56 2.42 -13.25 4.96
CA VAL A 56 2.19 -14.55 5.60
C VAL A 56 0.93 -15.20 5.04
N ILE A 57 0.89 -16.53 5.09
CA ILE A 57 -0.34 -17.29 4.84
C ILE A 57 -0.91 -17.73 6.18
N GLU A 58 -2.15 -17.36 6.44
CA GLU A 58 -2.85 -17.67 7.68
C GLU A 58 -4.34 -17.91 7.45
N ASN A 59 -5.09 -18.25 8.51
CA ASN A 59 -6.55 -18.31 8.49
C ASN A 59 -7.08 -17.25 9.46
N ILE A 60 -7.95 -16.38 8.95
CA ILE A 60 -8.55 -15.25 9.66
C ILE A 60 -10.01 -15.52 10.09
N GLY A 61 -10.57 -16.68 9.70
CA GLY A 61 -11.80 -17.23 10.28
C GLY A 61 -13.10 -16.82 9.59
N PHE A 62 -13.05 -16.60 8.27
CA PHE A 62 -14.19 -16.32 7.38
C PHE A 62 -14.61 -17.54 6.54
N SER A 63 -14.23 -18.75 6.96
CA SER A 63 -14.45 -20.01 6.23
C SER A 63 -13.70 -20.09 4.89
N GLU A 64 -12.68 -19.26 4.72
CA GLU A 64 -11.74 -19.32 3.62
C GLU A 64 -10.77 -20.51 3.77
N ASP A 65 -10.19 -20.97 2.67
CA ASP A 65 -9.14 -22.00 2.71
C ASP A 65 -7.87 -21.47 3.35
N TRP A 66 -7.47 -20.27 2.92
CA TRP A 66 -6.30 -19.55 3.43
C TRP A 66 -6.36 -18.07 3.05
N THR A 67 -5.58 -17.26 3.73
CA THR A 67 -5.48 -15.81 3.52
C THR A 67 -4.02 -15.41 3.37
N ILE A 68 -3.72 -14.60 2.36
CA ILE A 68 -2.46 -13.86 2.31
C ILE A 68 -2.64 -12.58 3.10
N THR A 69 -1.86 -12.41 4.16
CA THR A 69 -1.81 -11.17 4.94
C THR A 69 -0.50 -10.44 4.67
N LYS A 70 -0.60 -9.15 4.31
CA LYS A 70 0.54 -8.25 4.14
C LYS A 70 0.30 -6.94 4.88
N GLU A 71 1.25 -6.56 5.73
CA GLU A 71 1.28 -5.22 6.31
C GLU A 71 1.89 -4.25 5.30
N MET A 72 1.13 -3.22 4.89
CA MET A 72 1.61 -2.17 3.99
C MET A 72 2.44 -1.12 4.75
N PHE A 73 1.90 -0.69 5.89
CA PHE A 73 2.52 0.19 6.89
C PHE A 73 2.11 -0.30 8.28
N PRO A 74 2.83 0.07 9.36
CA PRO A 74 2.41 -0.29 10.72
C PRO A 74 0.94 0.02 10.95
N GLU A 75 0.17 -0.98 11.40
CA GLU A 75 -1.29 -0.90 11.64
C GLU A 75 -2.16 -0.70 10.38
N VAL A 76 -1.65 -1.06 9.20
CA VAL A 76 -2.38 -1.09 7.92
C VAL A 76 -2.17 -2.46 7.28
N ASN A 77 -3.04 -3.40 7.65
CA ASN A 77 -2.99 -4.78 7.19
C ASN A 77 -3.99 -5.03 6.07
N ILE A 78 -3.55 -5.75 5.04
CA ILE A 78 -4.33 -6.18 3.90
C ILE A 78 -4.42 -7.69 3.93
N HIS A 79 -5.63 -8.21 3.76
CA HIS A 79 -5.95 -9.63 3.79
C HIS A 79 -6.62 -10.02 2.47
N MET A 80 -5.99 -10.92 1.73
CA MET A 80 -6.52 -11.49 0.50
C MET A 80 -6.96 -12.92 0.81
N ALA A 81 -8.21 -13.07 1.24
CA ALA A 81 -8.78 -14.34 1.67
C ALA A 81 -9.26 -15.14 0.45
N TYR A 82 -8.69 -16.33 0.26
CA TYR A 82 -8.96 -17.20 -0.88
C TYR A 82 -9.89 -18.35 -0.50
N SER A 83 -10.94 -18.55 -1.30
CA SER A 83 -11.85 -19.69 -1.18
C SER A 83 -11.96 -20.43 -2.50
N TYR A 84 -11.70 -21.73 -2.49
CA TYR A 84 -12.02 -22.66 -3.56
C TYR A 84 -13.41 -23.25 -3.31
N LEU A 85 -14.34 -22.94 -4.20
CA LEU A 85 -15.75 -23.32 -4.05
C LEU A 85 -16.10 -24.61 -4.82
N GLY A 86 -15.17 -25.08 -5.65
CA GLY A 86 -15.37 -26.21 -6.56
C GLY A 86 -16.32 -25.89 -7.71
N ASP A 87 -16.35 -26.77 -8.71
CA ASP A 87 -17.29 -26.69 -9.85
C ASP A 87 -18.61 -27.45 -9.56
N GLU A 88 -18.73 -28.05 -8.36
CA GLU A 88 -19.77 -29.04 -8.04
C GLU A 88 -21.19 -28.47 -7.97
N PHE A 89 -21.35 -27.14 -7.86
CA PHE A 89 -22.65 -26.51 -7.70
C PHE A 89 -23.13 -25.69 -8.91
N GLY A 90 -22.38 -25.65 -10.02
CA GLY A 90 -22.81 -24.98 -11.25
C GLY A 90 -23.09 -23.48 -11.11
N MET A 91 -22.57 -22.84 -10.06
CA MET A 91 -22.77 -21.41 -9.73
C MET A 91 -21.83 -20.49 -10.54
N GLY A 92 -20.94 -21.06 -11.35
CA GLY A 92 -20.07 -20.31 -12.27
C GLY A 92 -18.86 -19.63 -11.64
N ILE A 93 -18.62 -19.80 -10.33
CA ILE A 93 -17.45 -19.27 -9.61
C ILE A 93 -16.73 -20.45 -8.95
N GLU A 94 -15.61 -20.84 -9.54
CA GLU A 94 -14.77 -21.97 -9.08
C GLU A 94 -13.92 -21.60 -7.85
N ALA A 95 -13.48 -20.34 -7.79
CA ALA A 95 -12.73 -19.78 -6.66
C ALA A 95 -12.89 -18.26 -6.63
N GLU A 96 -12.59 -17.65 -5.50
CA GLU A 96 -12.60 -16.19 -5.36
C GLU A 96 -11.62 -15.69 -4.29
N PHE A 97 -11.23 -14.43 -4.44
CA PHE A 97 -10.65 -13.64 -3.36
C PHE A 97 -11.67 -12.69 -2.77
N GLN A 98 -11.75 -12.67 -1.43
CA GLN A 98 -12.32 -11.60 -0.65
C GLN A 98 -11.20 -10.73 -0.08
N PHE A 99 -11.31 -9.41 -0.26
CA PHE A 99 -10.32 -8.45 0.23
C PHE A 99 -10.83 -7.77 1.50
N LEU A 100 -10.08 -7.94 2.57
CA LEU A 100 -10.37 -7.38 3.89
C LEU A 100 -9.16 -6.57 4.37
N PHE A 101 -9.43 -5.62 5.26
CA PHE A 101 -8.41 -4.76 5.82
C PHE A 101 -8.54 -4.68 7.34
N SER A 102 -7.42 -4.54 8.04
CA SER A 102 -7.42 -4.39 9.50
C SER A 102 -6.26 -3.54 10.00
N GLY A 103 -6.22 -3.30 11.32
CA GLY A 103 -5.25 -2.42 11.97
C GLY A 103 -5.83 -1.04 12.26
N GLU A 104 -5.26 -0.34 13.24
CA GLU A 104 -5.82 0.92 13.71
C GLU A 104 -5.77 2.04 12.66
N ARG A 105 -4.78 2.03 11.77
CA ARG A 105 -4.54 3.12 10.80
C ARG A 105 -5.07 2.82 9.40
N VAL A 106 -5.73 1.68 9.21
CA VAL A 106 -6.33 1.30 7.92
C VAL A 106 -7.22 2.41 7.35
N HIS A 107 -8.01 3.05 8.22
CA HIS A 107 -8.91 4.13 7.83
C HIS A 107 -8.20 5.44 7.48
N TRP A 108 -6.87 5.51 7.54
CA TRP A 108 -6.13 6.69 7.09
C TRP A 108 -5.77 6.58 5.62
N VAL A 109 -5.70 5.37 5.08
CA VAL A 109 -5.29 5.11 3.69
C VAL A 109 -6.51 5.18 2.77
N PRO A 110 -6.46 5.92 1.64
CA PRO A 110 -7.53 5.92 0.65
C PRO A 110 -7.78 4.52 0.06
N GLY A 111 -9.04 4.22 -0.29
CA GLY A 111 -9.39 2.97 -0.95
C GLY A 111 -8.66 2.77 -2.28
N GLU A 112 -8.37 3.86 -3.00
CA GLU A 112 -7.56 3.88 -4.23
C GLU A 112 -6.14 3.32 -4.00
N ASP A 113 -5.39 3.90 -3.04
CA ASP A 113 -4.04 3.41 -2.67
C ASP A 113 -4.08 1.93 -2.27
N SER A 114 -5.12 1.51 -1.53
CA SER A 114 -5.30 0.12 -1.10
C SER A 114 -5.59 -0.84 -2.25
N ALA A 115 -6.49 -0.47 -3.17
CA ALA A 115 -6.85 -1.30 -4.32
C ALA A 115 -5.67 -1.42 -5.31
N THR A 116 -5.00 -0.31 -5.61
CA THR A 116 -3.80 -0.32 -6.46
C THR A 116 -2.66 -1.13 -5.85
N TYR A 117 -2.46 -1.08 -4.53
CA TYR A 117 -1.42 -1.90 -3.88
C TYR A 117 -1.74 -3.41 -3.96
N ILE A 118 -3.01 -3.79 -3.82
CA ILE A 118 -3.47 -5.17 -4.04
C ILE A 118 -3.21 -5.60 -5.48
N ASP A 119 -3.54 -4.77 -6.46
CA ASP A 119 -3.29 -5.06 -7.87
C ASP A 119 -1.80 -5.33 -8.12
N ILE A 120 -0.91 -4.47 -7.60
CA ILE A 120 0.54 -4.63 -7.68
C ILE A 120 1.00 -5.98 -7.08
N ILE A 121 0.47 -6.37 -5.92
CA ILE A 121 0.79 -7.66 -5.28
C ILE A 121 0.31 -8.82 -6.15
N MET A 122 -0.94 -8.79 -6.61
CA MET A 122 -1.51 -9.86 -7.44
C MET A 122 -0.77 -10.03 -8.75
N ASP A 123 -0.40 -8.92 -9.38
CA ASP A 123 0.42 -8.89 -10.58
C ASP A 123 1.84 -9.43 -10.33
N PHE A 124 2.42 -9.14 -9.17
CA PHE A 124 3.71 -9.68 -8.78
C PHE A 124 3.64 -11.20 -8.58
N ILE A 125 2.66 -11.69 -7.83
CA ILE A 125 2.43 -13.13 -7.65
C ILE A 125 2.22 -13.82 -9.00
N GLU A 126 1.40 -13.25 -9.87
CA GLU A 126 1.18 -13.78 -11.23
C GLU A 126 2.48 -13.92 -12.02
N ARG A 127 3.32 -12.89 -12.00
CA ARG A 127 4.61 -12.94 -12.70
C ARG A 127 5.51 -14.05 -12.14
N GLN A 128 5.59 -14.18 -10.82
CA GLN A 128 6.41 -15.23 -10.19
C GLN A 128 5.89 -16.63 -10.53
N ILE A 129 4.59 -16.88 -10.44
CA ILE A 129 3.98 -18.17 -10.82
C ILE A 129 4.23 -18.48 -12.30
N LYS A 130 4.15 -17.48 -13.17
CA LYS A 130 4.32 -17.66 -14.62
C LYS A 130 5.78 -17.60 -15.08
N GLY A 131 6.74 -17.38 -14.18
CA GLY A 131 8.16 -17.18 -14.53
C GLY A 131 8.38 -16.04 -15.52
N LYS A 132 7.62 -14.93 -15.37
CA LYS A 132 7.66 -13.78 -16.28
C LYS A 132 8.43 -12.62 -15.67
N GLU A 133 9.24 -11.98 -16.50
CA GLU A 133 9.90 -10.73 -16.16
C GLU A 133 8.92 -9.55 -16.17
N PRO A 134 9.15 -8.51 -15.35
CA PRO A 134 8.47 -7.23 -15.48
C PRO A 134 8.67 -6.59 -16.86
N PHE A 135 7.68 -5.81 -17.30
CA PHE A 135 7.69 -5.17 -18.61
C PHE A 135 8.77 -4.09 -18.76
N GLU A 136 8.93 -3.23 -17.74
CA GLU A 136 9.92 -2.16 -17.72
C GLU A 136 10.73 -2.19 -16.42
N LYS A 137 12.04 -1.98 -16.54
CA LYS A 137 13.02 -2.03 -15.44
C LYS A 137 13.93 -0.79 -15.43
N LYS A 138 13.38 0.39 -15.71
CA LYS A 138 14.12 1.66 -15.70
C LYS A 138 13.98 2.35 -14.35
N TYR A 139 14.74 1.91 -13.35
CA TYR A 139 14.63 2.42 -11.98
C TYR A 139 15.39 3.73 -11.72
N ASP A 140 16.29 4.10 -12.63
CA ASP A 140 17.07 5.33 -12.60
C ASP A 140 16.32 6.54 -13.20
N GLN A 141 15.20 6.28 -13.89
CA GLN A 141 14.36 7.29 -14.53
C GLN A 141 13.05 7.43 -13.77
N LYS A 142 12.60 8.68 -13.61
CA LYS A 142 11.31 9.00 -13.02
C LYS A 142 10.28 9.19 -14.11
N THR A 143 9.08 8.67 -13.92
CA THR A 143 7.96 9.02 -14.80
C THR A 143 7.52 10.47 -14.57
N GLU A 144 6.83 11.05 -15.55
CA GLU A 144 6.20 12.37 -15.42
C GLU A 144 5.25 12.44 -14.21
N LEU A 145 4.57 11.32 -13.90
CA LEU A 145 3.74 11.20 -12.72
C LEU A 145 4.56 11.36 -11.44
N MET A 146 5.67 10.63 -11.32
CA MET A 146 6.54 10.71 -10.15
C MET A 146 7.13 12.12 -9.97
N GLU A 147 7.62 12.75 -11.04
CA GLU A 147 8.14 14.12 -10.98
C GLU A 147 7.08 15.12 -10.49
N LYS A 148 5.85 15.01 -11.02
CA LYS A 148 4.72 15.82 -10.57
C LYS A 148 4.40 15.58 -9.10
N VAL A 149 4.41 14.32 -8.66
CA VAL A 149 4.13 13.91 -7.28
C VAL A 149 5.14 14.53 -6.31
N LEU A 150 6.44 14.43 -6.60
CA LEU A 150 7.50 15.01 -5.76
C LEU A 150 7.36 16.53 -5.67
N LYS A 151 7.10 17.20 -6.79
CA LYS A 151 6.91 18.66 -6.84
C LYS A 151 5.75 19.13 -5.98
N GLN A 152 4.62 18.43 -6.02
CA GLN A 152 3.39 18.81 -5.29
C GLN A 152 3.47 18.56 -3.78
N ARG A 153 4.35 17.65 -3.34
CA ARG A 153 4.36 17.13 -1.96
C ARG A 153 5.52 17.64 -1.10
N LYS A 154 6.40 18.47 -1.64
CA LYS A 154 7.63 18.89 -0.96
C LYS A 154 7.44 19.88 0.18
N ASP A 155 6.54 20.85 0.04
CA ASP A 155 6.44 21.95 1.00
C ASP A 155 6.09 21.51 2.43
N PRO A 156 5.20 20.51 2.66
CA PRO A 156 4.94 19.99 4.01
C PRO A 156 6.18 19.47 4.74
N PHE A 157 7.21 18.98 4.03
CA PHE A 157 8.43 18.45 4.66
C PHE A 157 9.23 19.51 5.41
N LYS A 158 9.02 20.81 5.13
CA LYS A 158 9.59 21.93 5.90
C LYS A 158 9.18 21.94 7.36
N LEU A 159 8.08 21.26 7.69
CA LEU A 159 7.53 21.23 9.05
C LEU A 159 8.20 20.17 9.92
N LEU A 160 9.04 19.29 9.35
CA LEU A 160 9.74 18.27 10.11
C LEU A 160 10.84 18.88 10.98
N THR A 161 10.84 18.46 12.24
CA THR A 161 11.78 18.86 13.28
C THR A 161 12.60 17.66 13.75
N PRO A 162 13.82 17.84 14.29
CA PRO A 162 14.61 16.72 14.82
C PRO A 162 13.83 15.81 15.79
N GLU A 163 12.89 16.37 16.54
CA GLU A 163 12.01 15.67 17.47
C GLU A 163 11.06 14.67 16.78
N ASP A 164 10.77 14.88 15.49
CA ASP A 164 9.92 13.98 14.70
C ASP A 164 10.61 12.67 14.30
N GLN A 165 11.94 12.58 14.40
CA GLN A 165 12.68 11.45 13.83
C GLN A 165 12.18 10.10 14.33
N LYS A 166 12.10 9.93 15.66
CA LYS A 166 11.71 8.65 16.27
C LYS A 166 10.22 8.34 16.09
N PRO A 167 9.29 9.27 16.37
CA PRO A 167 7.86 9.00 16.13
C PRO A 167 7.57 8.69 14.65
N LEU A 168 8.26 9.34 13.71
CA LEU A 168 8.12 9.08 12.29
C LEU A 168 8.68 7.71 11.89
N GLU A 169 9.80 7.28 12.48
CA GLU A 169 10.35 5.92 12.32
C GLU A 169 9.31 4.84 12.69
N GLU A 170 8.71 4.98 13.88
CA GLU A 170 7.68 4.09 14.41
C GLU A 170 6.38 4.15 13.58
N PHE A 171 6.02 5.34 13.11
CA PHE A 171 4.82 5.54 12.30
C PHE A 171 4.94 4.89 10.90
N LEU A 172 6.11 4.99 10.28
CA LEU A 172 6.36 4.50 8.93
C LEU A 172 6.78 3.02 8.89
N GLY A 173 7.35 2.50 9.99
CA GLY A 173 8.04 1.21 9.98
C GLY A 173 9.19 1.24 8.98
N ALA A 174 10.00 2.30 9.03
CA ALA A 174 11.06 2.63 8.08
C ALA A 174 12.17 3.35 8.81
N LYS A 175 13.42 3.27 8.35
CA LYS A 175 14.53 4.04 8.92
C LYS A 175 14.39 5.52 8.59
N VAL A 176 14.49 6.40 9.58
CA VAL A 176 14.38 7.86 9.41
C VAL A 176 15.59 8.55 10.03
N TRP A 177 16.21 9.47 9.30
CA TRP A 177 17.32 10.25 9.83
C TRP A 177 17.43 11.64 9.20
N LYS A 178 17.88 12.59 10.02
CA LYS A 178 18.25 13.93 9.57
C LYS A 178 19.72 13.94 9.15
N THR A 179 20.01 14.52 7.99
CA THR A 179 21.35 14.78 7.48
C THR A 179 21.71 16.25 7.65
N THR A 180 22.91 16.65 7.24
CA THR A 180 23.29 18.07 7.16
C THR A 180 22.51 18.86 6.12
N THR A 181 21.92 18.18 5.13
CA THR A 181 21.21 18.79 3.99
C THR A 181 19.69 18.62 4.03
N GLY A 182 19.17 17.79 4.94
CA GLY A 182 17.73 17.62 5.14
C GLY A 182 17.37 16.27 5.76
N TRP A 183 16.42 15.54 5.16
CA TRP A 183 15.87 14.30 5.72
C TRP A 183 15.98 13.13 4.74
N ARG A 184 16.09 11.92 5.29
CA ARG A 184 16.04 10.68 4.54
C ARG A 184 15.15 9.65 5.22
N PHE A 185 14.43 8.91 4.39
CA PHE A 185 13.47 7.87 4.78
C PHE A 185 13.75 6.64 3.95
N LYS A 186 14.07 5.51 4.57
CA LYS A 186 14.34 4.26 3.85
C LYS A 186 13.47 3.13 4.38
N LYS A 187 12.67 2.54 3.50
CA LYS A 187 11.76 1.44 3.83
C LYS A 187 12.03 0.24 2.92
N GLU A 188 12.09 -0.94 3.52
CA GLU A 188 11.93 -2.20 2.80
C GLU A 188 10.43 -2.44 2.58
N VAL A 189 10.00 -2.46 1.32
CA VAL A 189 8.56 -2.54 0.96
C VAL A 189 8.13 -3.95 0.55
N PHE A 190 9.08 -4.69 -0.02
CA PHE A 190 9.07 -6.13 -0.28
C PHE A 190 10.46 -6.67 0.10
N PRO A 191 10.62 -7.98 0.36
CA PRO A 191 11.91 -8.57 0.74
C PRO A 191 13.04 -8.16 -0.21
N GLU A 192 14.06 -7.51 0.35
CA GLU A 192 15.23 -6.99 -0.36
C GLU A 192 14.91 -5.97 -1.46
N ILE A 193 13.79 -5.26 -1.35
CA ILE A 193 13.42 -4.13 -2.22
C ILE A 193 13.18 -2.89 -1.35
N TYR A 194 14.00 -1.87 -1.57
CA TYR A 194 14.04 -0.67 -0.76
C TYR A 194 13.66 0.57 -1.56
N ILE A 195 12.87 1.43 -0.92
CA ILE A 195 12.57 2.78 -1.38
C ILE A 195 13.29 3.75 -0.44
N GLU A 196 14.02 4.71 -1.00
CA GLU A 196 14.59 5.83 -0.27
C GLU A 196 14.01 7.16 -0.76
N ILE A 197 13.39 7.92 0.14
CA ILE A 197 12.93 9.30 -0.11
C ILE A 197 13.93 10.25 0.53
N ILE A 198 14.32 11.29 -0.20
CA ILE A 198 15.28 12.30 0.22
C ILE A 198 14.58 13.66 0.15
N TYR A 199 14.61 14.41 1.23
CA TYR A 199 14.19 15.80 1.25
C TYR A 199 15.40 16.70 1.49
N ASN A 200 15.72 17.58 0.55
CA ASN A 200 16.76 18.59 0.70
C ASN A 200 16.13 19.90 1.19
N GLU A 201 16.44 20.29 2.43
CA GLU A 201 15.89 21.48 3.08
C GLU A 201 16.35 22.77 2.39
N SER A 202 17.62 22.83 1.99
CA SER A 202 18.21 24.02 1.36
C SER A 202 17.68 24.30 -0.05
N GLN A 203 17.36 23.25 -0.81
CA GLN A 203 16.84 23.36 -2.17
C GLN A 203 15.31 23.27 -2.22
N ASN A 204 14.66 22.92 -1.09
CA ASN A 204 13.25 22.59 -1.03
C ASN A 204 12.87 21.59 -2.14
N GLU A 205 13.51 20.43 -2.11
CA GLU A 205 13.43 19.41 -3.16
C GLU A 205 13.19 18.03 -2.56
N LEU A 206 12.27 17.28 -3.16
CA LEU A 206 12.06 15.87 -2.86
C LEU A 206 12.62 15.03 -4.00
N ASP A 207 13.30 13.97 -3.63
CA ASP A 207 13.80 12.95 -4.54
C ASP A 207 13.45 11.56 -4.01
N ILE A 208 13.46 10.57 -4.89
CA ILE A 208 13.17 9.17 -4.59
C ILE A 208 14.09 8.26 -5.40
N SER A 209 14.53 7.17 -4.78
CA SER A 209 15.33 6.13 -5.42
C SER A 209 14.91 4.74 -4.96
N TYR A 210 15.26 3.76 -5.79
CA TYR A 210 14.92 2.35 -5.61
C TYR A 210 16.20 1.52 -5.58
N SER A 211 16.28 0.53 -4.71
CA SER A 211 17.46 -0.33 -4.59
C SER A 211 17.11 -1.69 -4.01
N GLY A 212 18.05 -2.63 -4.06
CA GLY A 212 17.94 -3.93 -3.42
C GLY A 212 18.11 -5.10 -4.41
N GLU A 213 18.47 -6.26 -3.87
CA GLU A 213 18.84 -7.44 -4.66
C GLU A 213 17.66 -7.99 -5.47
N ASN A 214 16.43 -7.83 -4.96
CA ASN A 214 15.21 -8.28 -5.62
C ASN A 214 14.50 -7.20 -6.44
N LEU A 215 15.06 -5.99 -6.59
CA LEU A 215 14.41 -4.88 -7.30
C LEU A 215 13.98 -5.28 -8.72
N GLU A 216 14.76 -6.12 -9.39
CA GLU A 216 14.46 -6.56 -10.76
C GLU A 216 13.20 -7.42 -10.89
N LYS A 217 12.62 -7.91 -9.80
CA LYS A 217 11.40 -8.73 -9.79
C LYS A 217 10.11 -7.90 -9.89
N ILE A 218 10.18 -6.58 -9.70
CA ILE A 218 9.06 -5.65 -9.80
C ILE A 218 9.30 -4.64 -10.92
N GLY A 219 8.26 -4.28 -11.67
CA GLY A 219 8.41 -3.28 -12.73
C GLY A 219 8.64 -1.88 -12.18
N SER A 220 9.36 -1.03 -12.92
CA SER A 220 9.65 0.36 -12.52
C SER A 220 8.38 1.15 -12.21
N TYR A 221 7.33 1.03 -13.04
CA TYR A 221 6.04 1.67 -12.78
C TYR A 221 5.39 1.24 -11.46
N HIS A 222 5.41 -0.06 -11.15
CA HIS A 222 4.82 -0.58 -9.91
C HIS A 222 5.60 -0.11 -8.67
N ILE A 223 6.93 -0.14 -8.70
CA ILE A 223 7.71 0.33 -7.55
C ILE A 223 7.60 1.86 -7.36
N GLU A 224 7.42 2.63 -8.44
CA GLU A 224 7.09 4.05 -8.34
C GLU A 224 5.76 4.30 -7.62
N LEU A 225 4.70 3.54 -7.94
CA LEU A 225 3.41 3.65 -7.24
C LEU A 225 3.56 3.34 -5.75
N VAL A 226 4.31 2.29 -5.38
CA VAL A 226 4.61 2.00 -3.97
C VAL A 226 5.40 3.13 -3.32
N GLY A 227 6.31 3.77 -4.07
CA GLY A 227 7.02 4.97 -3.64
C GLY A 227 6.10 6.15 -3.36
N ILE A 228 5.10 6.37 -4.20
CA ILE A 228 4.05 7.38 -3.98
C ILE A 228 3.27 7.07 -2.70
N PHE A 229 2.91 5.80 -2.45
CA PHE A 229 2.20 5.44 -1.22
C PHE A 229 3.04 5.70 0.02
N PHE A 230 4.34 5.39 -0.04
CA PHE A 230 5.27 5.68 1.06
C PHE A 230 5.39 7.19 1.31
N LEU A 231 5.51 7.98 0.24
CA LEU A 231 5.54 9.44 0.32
C LEU A 231 4.23 10.02 0.90
N ASN A 232 3.09 9.51 0.45
CA ASN A 232 1.77 9.89 0.98
C ASN A 232 1.66 9.57 2.47
N HIS A 233 2.24 8.46 2.92
CA HIS A 233 2.23 8.08 4.34
C HIS A 233 3.07 9.03 5.19
N ILE A 234 4.21 9.52 4.69
CA ILE A 234 4.96 10.59 5.37
C ILE A 234 4.11 11.87 5.49
N LEU A 235 3.39 12.24 4.42
CA LEU A 235 2.48 13.39 4.48
C LEU A 235 1.37 13.22 5.50
N ARG A 236 0.82 12.01 5.66
CA ARG A 236 -0.20 11.74 6.69
C ARG A 236 0.35 12.04 8.08
N TYR A 237 1.58 11.62 8.40
CA TYR A 237 2.21 11.96 9.67
C TYR A 237 2.32 13.48 9.85
N ILE A 238 2.92 14.17 8.87
CA ILE A 238 3.14 15.63 8.92
C ILE A 238 1.80 16.34 9.15
N THR A 239 0.76 15.92 8.46
CA THR A 239 -0.59 16.50 8.55
C THR A 239 -1.17 16.36 9.95
N ILE A 240 -1.07 15.17 10.56
CA ILE A 240 -1.60 14.94 11.91
C ILE A 240 -0.84 15.74 12.97
N GLN A 241 0.48 15.89 12.83
CA GLN A 241 1.29 16.63 13.80
C GLN A 241 1.20 18.15 13.67
N ASN A 242 0.61 18.67 12.60
CA ASN A 242 0.59 20.10 12.28
C ASN A 242 -0.82 20.61 11.94
N GLN A 243 -1.86 20.05 12.56
CA GLN A 243 -3.25 20.45 12.33
C GLN A 243 -3.58 21.88 12.75
N ASP A 244 -2.73 22.50 13.57
CA ASP A 244 -2.80 23.89 14.01
C ASP A 244 -2.26 24.88 12.95
N LYS A 245 -1.66 24.38 11.87
CA LYS A 245 -1.05 25.19 10.80
C LYS A 245 -1.89 25.16 9.52
N GLU A 246 -1.70 26.17 8.68
CA GLU A 246 -2.23 26.15 7.32
C GLU A 246 -1.41 25.18 6.45
N LEU A 247 -2.04 24.09 6.04
CA LEU A 247 -1.42 23.03 5.23
C LEU A 247 -1.98 23.03 3.81
N PRO A 248 -1.17 22.72 2.78
CA PRO A 248 -1.68 22.59 1.41
C PRO A 248 -2.73 21.47 1.29
N ASP A 249 -3.70 21.62 0.40
CA ASP A 249 -4.81 20.66 0.18
C ASP A 249 -4.34 19.21 0.04
N ILE A 250 -3.19 19.01 -0.62
CA ILE A 250 -2.62 17.67 -0.84
C ILE A 250 -2.45 16.90 0.47
N CYS A 251 -2.11 17.57 1.58
CA CYS A 251 -1.97 16.96 2.90
C CYS A 251 -3.26 16.24 3.34
N TYR A 252 -4.41 16.88 3.11
CA TYR A 252 -5.71 16.33 3.47
C TYR A 252 -6.23 15.35 2.43
N MET A 253 -5.90 15.56 1.15
CA MET A 253 -6.29 14.66 0.07
C MET A 253 -5.64 13.28 0.17
N MET A 254 -4.56 13.09 0.94
CA MET A 254 -3.92 11.78 1.10
C MET A 254 -4.62 10.87 2.12
N PHE A 255 -5.70 11.31 2.76
CA PHE A 255 -6.46 10.51 3.73
C PHE A 255 -7.71 9.86 3.11
N SER A 256 -8.16 8.76 3.71
CA SER A 256 -9.41 8.11 3.31
C SER A 256 -10.61 9.05 3.42
N ARG A 257 -11.66 8.78 2.61
CA ARG A 257 -12.92 9.52 2.70
C ARG A 257 -13.57 9.38 4.08
N MET A 258 -13.50 8.18 4.68
CA MET A 258 -13.99 7.93 6.03
C MET A 258 -13.37 8.90 7.05
N LEU A 259 -12.04 8.97 7.12
CA LEU A 259 -11.36 9.85 8.09
C LEU A 259 -11.62 11.33 7.78
N THR A 260 -11.57 11.75 6.52
CA THR A 260 -11.85 13.15 6.17
C THR A 260 -13.26 13.58 6.58
N LYS A 261 -14.25 12.68 6.49
CA LYS A 261 -15.62 12.93 6.95
C LYS A 261 -15.70 12.99 8.47
N GLU A 262 -15.04 12.09 9.19
CA GLU A 262 -14.99 12.07 10.66
C GLU A 262 -14.30 13.31 11.24
N LYS A 263 -13.27 13.83 10.57
CA LYS A 263 -12.54 15.05 10.94
C LYS A 263 -13.17 16.34 10.38
N GLU A 264 -14.28 16.22 9.65
CA GLU A 264 -14.98 17.33 9.00
C GLU A 264 -14.13 18.17 8.02
N TRP A 265 -13.05 17.59 7.47
CA TRP A 265 -12.18 18.25 6.50
C TRP A 265 -12.88 18.48 5.16
N ILE A 266 -12.83 19.71 4.65
CA ILE A 266 -13.54 20.12 3.43
C ILE A 266 -12.84 19.71 2.12
N HIS A 267 -11.57 19.34 2.19
CA HIS A 267 -10.68 19.12 1.04
C HIS A 267 -11.03 17.89 0.15
N ARG A 268 -11.97 17.04 0.59
CA ARG A 268 -12.54 15.92 -0.19
C ARG A 268 -14.07 15.99 -0.35
N LYS A 269 -14.70 17.13 -0.04
CA LYS A 269 -16.16 17.32 -0.21
C LYS A 269 -16.50 17.69 -1.67
N ILE A 270 -16.35 16.73 -2.58
CA ILE A 270 -16.99 16.75 -3.91
C ILE A 270 -17.46 15.32 -4.22
#